data_AF-A0A6G3WKB4-F1
#
_entry.id   AF-A0A6G3WKB4-F1
#
_cell.length_a   1.000
_cell.length_b   1.000
_cell.length_c   1.000
_cell.angle_alpha   90.00
_cell.angle_beta   90.00
_cell.angle_gamma   90.00
#
_symmetry.space_group_name_H-M   'P 1'
#
loop_
_entity.id
_entity.type
_entity.pdbx_description
1 polymer ?
#
loop_
_entity_poly.entity_id
_entity_poly.type
_entity_poly.pdbx_seq_one_letter_code
_entity_poly.pdbx_strand_id
1 'polypeptide(L)'
;MRKIGTETIDGSRTTRYRGTVTWKGISAARDAVANKAARERHIESLDQFMALRIDDTLTMDLWIDDADRTRQFRMRGDTRATGGGAEGKPLEFIDGDPLDMTVTFLDVNQPVTVEPPPSEDTTDIAALAYKAQSAGD
;
A
#
# COMPACT_ATOMS: atom_id res chain seq x y z
N MET A 1 -15.09 10.75 9.15
CA MET A 1 -14.50 11.44 7.98
C MET A 1 -14.95 12.90 7.99
N ARG A 2 -14.11 13.84 7.54
CA ARG A 2 -14.39 15.29 7.58
C ARG A 2 -14.01 15.95 6.25
N LYS A 3 -14.87 16.83 5.73
CA LYS A 3 -14.51 17.73 4.61
C LYS A 3 -13.56 18.81 5.11
N ILE A 4 -12.39 18.93 4.50
CA ILE A 4 -11.34 19.87 4.90
C ILE A 4 -11.42 21.16 4.08
N GLY A 5 -11.66 21.05 2.77
CA GLY A 5 -11.69 22.20 1.90
C GLY A 5 -11.68 21.80 0.44
N THR A 6 -11.53 22.80 -0.42
CA THR A 6 -11.45 22.63 -1.86
C THR A 6 -10.10 23.12 -2.34
N GLU A 7 -9.45 22.35 -3.21
CA GLU A 7 -8.14 22.67 -3.77
C GLU A 7 -8.01 22.11 -5.18
N THR A 8 -7.09 22.65 -5.96
CA THR A 8 -6.86 22.23 -7.35
C THR A 8 -5.70 21.25 -7.40
N ILE A 9 -5.94 20.04 -7.91
CA ILE A 9 -4.94 19.01 -8.15
C ILE A 9 -4.86 18.80 -9.66
N ASP A 10 -3.70 19.05 -10.24
CA ASP A 10 -3.45 18.87 -11.69
C ASP A 10 -4.54 19.49 -12.58
N GLY A 11 -4.82 20.78 -12.34
CA GLY A 11 -5.86 21.54 -13.06
C GLY A 11 -7.31 21.17 -12.72
N SER A 12 -7.55 20.07 -12.01
CA SER A 12 -8.88 19.64 -11.58
C SER A 12 -9.24 20.22 -10.22
N ARG A 13 -10.41 20.87 -10.12
CA ARG A 13 -10.95 21.28 -8.82
C ARG A 13 -11.36 20.03 -8.04
N THR A 14 -10.92 19.95 -6.79
CA THR A 14 -11.19 18.80 -5.92
C THR A 14 -11.65 19.23 -4.54
N THR A 15 -12.46 18.40 -3.90
CA THR A 15 -12.76 18.50 -2.48
C THR A 15 -11.90 17.52 -1.70
N ARG A 16 -11.16 18.03 -0.71
CA ARG A 16 -10.38 17.22 0.21
C ARG A 16 -11.22 16.75 1.39
N TYR A 17 -11.11 15.46 1.65
CA TYR A 17 -11.65 14.82 2.83
C TYR A 17 -10.52 14.21 3.65
N ARG A 18 -10.65 14.25 4.98
CA ARG A 18 -9.74 13.59 5.91
C ARG A 18 -10.48 12.54 6.72
N GLY A 19 -9.88 11.36 6.78
CA GLY A 19 -10.26 10.26 7.66
C GLY A 19 -9.11 9.87 8.57
N THR A 20 -9.45 9.16 9.63
CA THR A 20 -8.51 8.51 10.51
C THR A 20 -8.95 7.07 10.63
N VAL A 21 -8.03 6.15 10.39
CA VAL A 21 -8.25 4.71 10.46
C VAL A 21 -7.30 4.15 11.52
N THR A 22 -7.81 3.26 12.36
CA THR A 22 -7.01 2.58 13.38
C THR A 22 -6.95 1.08 13.07
N TRP A 23 -5.90 0.41 13.54
CA TRP A 23 -5.80 -1.05 13.41
C TRP A 23 -7.01 -1.78 14.01
N LYS A 24 -7.51 -1.29 15.15
CA LYS A 24 -8.75 -1.80 15.78
C LYS A 24 -9.96 -1.61 14.88
N GLY A 25 -10.09 -0.46 14.21
CA GLY A 25 -11.17 -0.20 13.27
C GLY A 25 -11.13 -1.12 12.06
N ILE A 26 -9.94 -1.35 11.51
CA ILE A 26 -9.72 -2.30 10.40
C ILE A 26 -10.09 -3.72 10.83
N SER A 27 -9.62 -4.16 11.99
CA SER A 27 -9.91 -5.49 12.56
C SER A 27 -11.42 -5.69 12.77
N ALA A 28 -12.10 -4.68 13.33
CA ALA A 28 -13.54 -4.72 13.53
C ALA A 28 -14.32 -4.77 12.21
N ALA A 29 -13.91 -3.99 11.21
CA ALA A 29 -14.52 -4.00 9.88
C ALA A 29 -14.38 -5.38 9.21
N ARG A 30 -13.20 -6.01 9.32
CA ARG A 30 -12.96 -7.38 8.84
C ARG A 30 -13.88 -8.40 9.52
N ASP A 31 -14.02 -8.31 10.84
CA ASP A 31 -14.78 -9.28 11.63
C ASP A 31 -16.30 -9.10 11.46
N ALA A 32 -16.76 -7.94 11.01
CA ALA A 32 -18.15 -7.67 10.66
C ALA A 32 -18.58 -8.28 9.30
N VAL A 33 -17.65 -8.75 8.47
CA VAL A 33 -17.97 -9.36 7.17
C VAL A 33 -18.47 -10.79 7.36
N ALA A 34 -19.77 -11.01 7.13
CA ALA A 34 -20.43 -12.31 7.34
C ALA A 34 -20.00 -13.41 6.35
N ASN A 35 -19.55 -13.06 5.14
CA ASN A 35 -19.17 -14.02 4.11
C ASN A 35 -17.66 -14.29 4.13
N LYS A 36 -17.26 -15.55 4.30
CA LYS A 36 -15.86 -16.01 4.33
C LYS A 36 -15.05 -15.57 3.10
N ALA A 37 -15.60 -15.67 1.89
CA ALA A 37 -14.89 -15.28 0.67
C ALA A 37 -14.75 -13.76 0.50
N ALA A 38 -15.70 -13.00 1.05
CA ALA A 38 -15.59 -11.54 1.11
C ALA A 38 -14.59 -11.11 2.20
N ARG A 39 -14.51 -11.87 3.30
CA ARG A 39 -13.57 -11.66 4.40
C ARG A 39 -12.12 -11.92 3.95
N GLU A 40 -11.88 -13.00 3.22
CA GLU A 40 -10.54 -13.34 2.67
C GLU A 40 -10.02 -12.26 1.72
N ARG A 41 -10.82 -11.81 0.75
CA ARG A 41 -10.43 -10.71 -0.15
C ARG A 41 -10.17 -9.39 0.58
N HIS A 42 -10.92 -9.10 1.65
CA HIS A 42 -10.67 -7.92 2.48
C HIS A 42 -9.35 -8.05 3.25
N ILE A 43 -9.07 -9.24 3.80
CA ILE A 43 -7.82 -9.54 4.53
C ILE A 43 -6.59 -9.36 3.64
N GLU A 44 -6.57 -9.95 2.44
CA GLU A 44 -5.41 -9.87 1.54
C GLU A 44 -5.08 -8.43 1.13
N SER A 45 -6.11 -7.59 0.93
CA SER A 45 -5.91 -6.17 0.63
C SER A 45 -5.36 -5.37 1.82
N LEU A 46 -5.63 -5.82 3.05
CA LEU A 46 -5.21 -5.16 4.30
C LEU A 46 -3.83 -5.63 4.77
N ASP A 47 -3.42 -6.85 4.44
CA ASP A 47 -2.08 -7.38 4.74
C ASP A 47 -0.96 -6.50 4.17
N GLN A 48 -1.19 -5.92 2.99
CA GLN A 48 -0.24 -4.99 2.35
C GLN A 48 0.00 -3.74 3.20
N PHE A 49 -1.02 -3.28 3.94
CA PHE A 49 -0.89 -2.17 4.88
C PHE A 49 -0.27 -2.59 6.21
N MET A 50 -0.49 -3.83 6.66
CA MET A 50 0.23 -4.39 7.83
C MET A 50 1.73 -4.48 7.60
N ALA A 51 2.17 -4.76 6.37
CA ALA A 51 3.59 -4.77 6.01
C ALA A 51 4.27 -3.41 6.24
N LEU A 52 3.50 -2.31 6.24
CA LEU A 52 3.99 -0.95 6.50
C LEU A 52 4.20 -0.68 8.01
N ARG A 53 3.94 -1.67 8.88
CA ARG A 53 4.17 -1.66 10.34
C ARG A 53 3.64 -0.41 11.04
N ILE A 54 2.51 0.12 10.57
CA ILE A 54 1.85 1.28 11.18
C ILE A 54 1.50 0.94 12.63
N ASP A 55 1.82 1.83 13.56
CA ASP A 55 1.68 1.53 14.98
C ASP A 55 0.21 1.41 15.39
N ASP A 56 -0.52 2.53 15.34
CA ASP A 56 -1.88 2.62 15.87
C ASP A 56 -2.86 3.32 14.93
N THR A 57 -2.44 4.45 14.36
CA THR A 57 -3.31 5.38 13.64
C THR A 57 -2.75 5.76 12.27
N LEU A 58 -3.56 5.58 11.24
CA LEU A 58 -3.33 6.05 9.89
C LEU A 58 -4.26 7.22 9.59
N THR A 59 -3.69 8.39 9.29
CA THR A 59 -4.45 9.51 8.74
C THR A 59 -4.50 9.39 7.23
N MET A 60 -5.70 9.46 6.66
CA MET A 60 -5.92 9.38 5.22
C MET A 60 -6.53 10.70 4.73
N ASP A 61 -5.97 11.27 3.67
CA ASP A 61 -6.58 12.35 2.90
C ASP A 61 -6.95 11.84 1.51
N LEU A 62 -8.12 12.27 1.03
CA LEU A 62 -8.65 11.94 -0.29
C LEU A 62 -9.11 13.20 -1.00
N TRP A 63 -8.71 13.35 -2.26
CA TRP A 63 -9.10 14.45 -3.12
C TRP A 63 -10.02 13.92 -4.22
N ILE A 64 -11.27 14.35 -4.19
CA ILE A 64 -12.32 13.90 -5.13
C ILE A 64 -12.69 15.09 -6.03
N ASP A 65 -12.67 14.88 -7.36
CA ASP A 65 -13.09 15.89 -8.33
C ASP A 65 -14.63 16.00 -8.46
N ASP A 66 -15.10 16.98 -9.24
CA ASP A 66 -16.53 17.21 -9.46
C ASP A 66 -17.23 16.07 -10.23
N ALA A 67 -16.47 15.10 -10.76
CA ALA A 67 -16.98 13.89 -11.42
C ALA A 67 -16.93 12.66 -10.50
N ASP A 68 -16.80 12.86 -9.18
CA ASP A 68 -16.68 11.82 -8.15
C ASP A 68 -15.48 10.88 -8.34
N ARG A 69 -14.42 11.34 -9.01
CA ARG A 69 -13.18 10.57 -9.18
C ARG A 69 -12.12 11.00 -8.19
N THR A 70 -11.45 10.02 -7.58
CA THR A 70 -10.25 10.26 -6.80
C THR A 70 -9.13 10.76 -7.70
N ARG A 71 -8.55 11.91 -7.37
CA ARG A 71 -7.37 12.48 -8.04
C ARG A 71 -6.08 12.28 -7.26
N GLN A 72 -6.18 12.31 -5.94
CA GLN A 72 -5.05 12.08 -5.06
C GLN A 72 -5.51 11.37 -3.80
N PHE A 73 -4.61 10.57 -3.24
CA PHE A 73 -4.73 9.91 -1.96
C PHE A 73 -3.42 10.09 -1.21
N ARG A 74 -3.48 10.45 0.08
CA ARG A 74 -2.30 10.57 0.94
C ARG A 74 -2.55 9.85 2.24
N MET A 75 -1.56 9.09 2.70
CA MET A 75 -1.58 8.38 3.96
C MET A 75 -0.37 8.73 4.81
N ARG A 76 -0.63 8.95 6.10
CA ARG A 76 0.37 9.36 7.08
C ARG A 76 0.19 8.63 8.41
N GLY A 77 1.26 8.14 8.99
CA GLY A 77 1.23 7.52 10.31
C GLY A 77 2.61 7.16 10.83
N ASP A 78 2.71 6.96 12.13
CA ASP A 78 3.94 6.47 12.77
C ASP A 78 4.07 4.96 12.51
N THR A 79 5.30 4.49 12.35
CA THR A 79 5.59 3.07 12.11
C THR A 79 6.41 2.49 13.26
N ARG A 80 6.39 1.15 13.37
CA ARG A 80 7.30 0.40 14.25
C ARG A 80 8.36 -0.32 13.43
N ALA A 81 9.58 -0.26 13.90
CA ALA A 81 10.69 -1.05 13.38
C ALA A 81 11.07 -2.15 14.40
N THR A 82 11.90 -3.07 13.93
CA THR A 82 12.53 -4.09 14.78
C THR A 82 14.00 -3.74 14.90
N GLY A 83 14.44 -3.41 16.11
CA GLY A 83 15.84 -3.21 16.46
C GLY A 83 16.45 -4.50 16.98
N GLY A 84 17.65 -4.83 16.49
CA GLY A 84 18.37 -6.02 16.94
C GLY A 84 17.70 -7.35 16.54
N GLY A 85 18.29 -8.43 17.04
CA GLY A 85 17.97 -9.81 16.64
C GLY A 85 19.25 -10.62 16.51
N ALA A 86 19.84 -10.99 17.64
CA ALA A 86 20.90 -11.99 17.69
C ALA A 86 20.36 -13.22 18.42
N GLU A 87 20.97 -14.38 18.18
CA GLU A 87 20.59 -15.64 18.85
C GLU A 87 20.46 -15.43 20.37
N GLY A 88 19.28 -15.76 20.91
CA GLY A 88 18.98 -15.62 22.34
C GLY A 88 18.55 -14.24 22.83
N LYS A 89 18.44 -13.22 21.97
CA LYS A 89 17.88 -11.91 22.32
C LYS A 89 16.49 -11.70 21.71
N PRO A 90 15.49 -11.25 22.49
CA PRO A 90 14.18 -10.90 21.95
C PRO A 90 14.29 -9.83 20.86
N LEU A 91 13.38 -9.88 19.88
CA LEU A 91 13.19 -8.75 18.96
C LEU A 91 12.70 -7.56 19.77
N GLU A 92 13.42 -6.44 19.70
CA GLU A 92 12.99 -5.19 20.29
C GLU A 92 12.16 -4.42 19.25
N PHE A 93 10.92 -4.09 19.60
CA PHE A 93 10.13 -3.15 18.80
C PHE A 93 10.55 -1.73 19.20
N ILE A 94 11.04 -0.99 18.22
CA ILE A 94 11.43 0.41 18.36
C ILE A 94 10.56 1.26 17.43
N ASP A 95 10.52 2.57 17.67
CA ASP A 95 9.89 3.49 16.73
C ASP A 95 10.61 3.43 15.38
N GLY A 96 9.82 3.31 14.32
CA GLY A 96 10.31 3.38 12.94
C GLY A 96 10.15 4.79 12.38
N ASP A 97 10.64 4.99 11.15
CA ASP A 97 10.45 6.27 10.46
C ASP A 97 8.96 6.51 10.15
N PRO A 98 8.46 7.74 10.30
CA PRO A 98 7.08 8.05 10.00
C PRO A 98 6.81 7.84 8.50
N LEU A 99 5.68 7.22 8.20
CA LEU A 99 5.21 6.98 6.85
C LEU A 99 4.45 8.21 6.34
N ASP A 100 4.81 8.69 5.16
CA ASP A 100 4.07 9.71 4.43
C ASP A 100 4.07 9.37 2.94
N MET A 101 3.00 8.72 2.48
CA MET A 101 2.87 8.27 1.10
C MET A 101 1.75 9.01 0.41
N THR A 102 2.03 9.54 -0.79
CA THR A 102 1.04 10.18 -1.66
C THR A 102 0.96 9.44 -2.99
N VAL A 103 -0.26 9.11 -3.40
CA VAL A 103 -0.60 8.49 -4.68
C VAL A 103 -1.47 9.45 -5.47
N THR A 104 -1.10 9.73 -6.72
CA THR A 104 -1.87 10.58 -7.63
C THR A 104 -2.39 9.73 -8.78
N PHE A 105 -3.68 9.89 -9.11
CA PHE A 105 -4.33 9.17 -10.20
C PHE A 105 -4.41 10.07 -11.43
N LEU A 106 -3.65 9.68 -12.45
CA LEU A 106 -3.60 10.33 -13.75
C LEU A 106 -4.28 9.44 -14.80
N ASP A 107 -4.64 10.02 -15.95
CA ASP A 107 -5.09 9.30 -17.15
C ASP A 107 -6.03 8.11 -16.91
N VAL A 108 -7.02 8.32 -16.03
CA VAL A 108 -7.93 7.27 -15.58
C VAL A 108 -8.75 6.73 -16.77
N ASN A 109 -8.79 5.39 -16.89
CA ASN A 109 -9.46 4.65 -17.96
C ASN A 109 -8.89 4.87 -19.37
N GLN A 110 -7.67 5.40 -19.49
CA GLN A 110 -6.98 5.46 -20.78
C GLN A 110 -6.34 4.10 -21.11
N PRO A 111 -6.34 3.68 -22.39
CA PRO A 111 -5.64 2.47 -22.81
C PRO A 111 -4.13 2.64 -22.62
N VAL A 112 -3.49 1.61 -22.09
CA VAL A 112 -2.03 1.57 -21.92
C VAL A 112 -1.46 0.55 -22.90
N THR A 113 -0.47 0.97 -23.69
CA THR A 113 0.33 0.06 -24.53
C THR A 113 1.46 -0.51 -23.69
N VAL A 114 1.56 -1.84 -23.63
CA VAL A 114 2.64 -2.55 -22.93
C VAL A 114 3.47 -3.29 -23.97
N GLU A 115 4.77 -2.99 -24.01
CA GLU A 115 5.73 -3.62 -24.90
C GLU A 115 6.67 -4.52 -24.08
N PRO A 116 7.15 -5.64 -24.65
CA PRO A 116 8.14 -6.46 -23.98
C PRO A 116 9.43 -5.66 -23.77
N PRO A 117 10.13 -5.84 -22.63
CA PRO A 117 11.45 -5.27 -22.45
C PRO A 117 12.42 -5.76 -23.54
N PRO A 118 13.44 -4.96 -23.92
CA PRO A 118 14.47 -5.39 -24.85
C PRO A 118 15.08 -6.72 -24.45
N SER A 119 15.36 -7.60 -25.42
CA SER A 119 15.87 -8.95 -25.11
C SER A 119 17.18 -8.94 -24.34
N GLU A 120 18.02 -7.92 -24.55
CA GLU A 120 19.27 -7.71 -23.82
C GLU A 120 19.08 -7.40 -22.32
N ASP A 121 17.91 -6.90 -21.93
CA ASP A 121 17.51 -6.61 -20.54
C ASP A 121 16.72 -7.75 -19.91
N THR A 122 16.56 -8.87 -20.62
CA THR A 122 15.83 -10.05 -20.14
C THR A 122 16.76 -11.22 -19.90
N THR A 123 16.41 -12.06 -18.93
CA THR A 123 17.09 -13.34 -18.72
C THR A 123 16.07 -14.44 -18.51
N ASP A 124 16.39 -15.65 -18.99
CA ASP A 124 15.57 -16.82 -18.75
C ASP A 124 15.93 -17.42 -17.38
N ILE A 125 15.05 -17.19 -16.41
CA ILE A 125 15.20 -17.68 -15.04
C ILE A 125 15.23 -19.22 -14.99
N ALA A 126 14.50 -19.91 -15.87
CA ALA A 126 14.51 -21.37 -15.93
C ALA A 126 15.85 -21.89 -16.46
N ALA A 127 16.44 -21.23 -17.47
CA ALA A 127 17.77 -21.57 -17.96
C ALA A 127 18.87 -21.34 -16.91
N LEU A 128 18.77 -20.27 -16.12
CA LEU A 128 19.69 -20.00 -15.01
C LEU A 128 19.59 -21.06 -13.89
N ALA A 129 18.37 -21.47 -13.53
CA ALA A 129 18.13 -22.50 -12.53
C ALA A 129 18.67 -23.87 -12.97
N TYR A 130 18.49 -24.23 -14.24
CA TYR A 130 19.04 -25.47 -14.80
C TYR A 130 20.57 -25.46 -14.79
N LYS A 131 21.20 -24.35 -15.23
CA LYS A 131 22.66 -24.19 -15.24
C LYS A 131 23.26 -24.30 -13.82
N ALA A 132 22.59 -23.73 -12.82
CA ALA A 132 23.02 -23.79 -11.42
C ALA A 132 22.97 -25.22 -10.85
N GLN A 133 21.97 -26.02 -11.23
CA GLN A 133 21.89 -27.44 -10.82
C GLN A 133 22.94 -28.31 -11.52
N SER A 134 23.24 -28.03 -12.79
CA SER A 134 24.24 -28.79 -13.56
C SER A 134 25.70 -28.44 -13.27
N ALA A 135 25.98 -27.37 -12.52
CA ALA A 135 27.33 -26.91 -12.20
C ALA A 135 27.81 -27.35 -10.79
N GLY A 136 26.99 -28.13 -10.07
CA GLY A 136 27.28 -28.65 -8.73
C GLY A 136 27.63 -30.15 -8.69
N ASP A 137 27.85 -30.77 -9.85
CA ASP A 137 28.33 -32.15 -10.06
C ASP A 137 29.72 -32.11 -10.74
#